data_AF-A0A662T0X9-F1
#
_entry.id   AF-A0A662T0X9-F1
#
_cell.length_a   1.000
_cell.length_b   1.000
_cell.length_c   1.000
_cell.angle_alpha   90.00
_cell.angle_beta   90.00
_cell.angle_gamma   90.00
#
_symmetry.space_group_name_H-M   'P 1'
#
loop_
_entity.id
_entity.type
_entity.pdbx_description
1 polymer ?
#
loop_
_entity_poly.entity_id
_entity_poly.type
_entity_poly.pdbx_seq_one_letter_code
_entity_poly.pdbx_strand_id
1 'polypeptide(L)'
;MSERRRRKPWSDIFEFFERIDELFDELMERSFERAFEREAEGVRVEGPYVYGFSMRIGPDGKPIIHEFGNIRRMRGRPVIVPEREPLVDVVETDEEIIVTIEVPGVEKNQINLNCTDKELYVSVKHPERGFDKTIELPAKVRPEEAKASYRNGILEVRLPRAEKKPKKPGKEIKIE
;
A
#
# COMPACT_ATOMS: atom_id res chain seq x y z
N MET A 1 36.99 -24.28 -15.24
CA MET A 1 36.77 -22.87 -14.90
C MET A 1 35.44 -22.44 -15.49
N SER A 2 34.44 -22.21 -14.66
CA SER A 2 33.19 -21.56 -15.07
C SER A 2 32.72 -20.75 -13.86
N GLU A 3 33.07 -19.47 -13.85
CA GLU A 3 32.60 -18.52 -12.86
C GLU A 3 31.09 -18.34 -13.04
N ARG A 4 30.31 -18.97 -12.15
CA ARG A 4 28.92 -18.58 -11.94
C ARG A 4 28.94 -17.17 -11.33
N ARG A 5 28.82 -16.15 -12.18
CA ARG A 5 28.54 -14.76 -11.79
C ARG A 5 27.35 -14.77 -10.83
N ARG A 6 27.60 -14.50 -9.55
CA ARG A 6 26.55 -14.21 -8.57
C ARG A 6 25.84 -12.93 -9.05
N ARG A 7 24.64 -13.08 -9.64
CA ARG A 7 23.75 -11.94 -9.94
C ARG A 7 23.58 -11.13 -8.66
N LYS A 8 23.88 -9.84 -8.73
CA LYS A 8 23.74 -8.93 -7.59
C LYS A 8 22.23 -8.64 -7.47
N PRO A 9 21.58 -8.88 -6.32
CA PRO A 9 20.14 -8.69 -6.15
C PRO A 9 19.64 -7.30 -6.56
N TRP A 10 20.53 -6.31 -6.53
CA TRP A 10 20.25 -4.91 -6.86
C TRP A 10 20.14 -4.65 -8.37
N SER A 11 20.86 -5.35 -9.25
CA SER A 11 20.76 -5.13 -10.70
C SER A 11 19.42 -5.57 -11.28
N ASP A 12 18.89 -6.68 -10.76
CA ASP A 12 17.62 -7.24 -11.19
C ASP A 12 16.44 -6.35 -10.74
N ILE A 13 16.62 -5.55 -9.67
CA ILE A 13 15.63 -4.56 -9.20
C ILE A 13 15.60 -3.35 -10.14
N PHE A 14 16.75 -2.83 -10.59
CA PHE A 14 16.78 -1.70 -11.52
C PHE A 14 16.17 -2.07 -12.89
N GLU A 15 16.51 -3.23 -13.45
CA GLU A 15 15.87 -3.73 -14.69
C GLU A 15 14.36 -3.94 -14.51
N PHE A 16 13.92 -4.35 -13.31
CA PHE A 16 12.50 -4.46 -12.99
C PHE A 16 11.81 -3.08 -12.91
N PHE A 17 12.45 -2.08 -12.32
CA PHE A 17 11.93 -0.71 -12.26
C PHE A 17 11.85 -0.07 -13.64
N GLU A 18 12.89 -0.19 -14.47
CA GLU A 18 12.86 0.30 -15.85
C GLU A 18 11.71 -0.32 -16.65
N ARG A 19 11.47 -1.63 -16.48
CA ARG A 19 10.34 -2.30 -17.12
C ARG A 19 8.98 -1.85 -16.57
N ILE A 20 8.90 -1.51 -15.28
CA ILE A 20 7.68 -0.96 -14.69
C ILE A 20 7.43 0.45 -15.21
N ASP A 21 8.46 1.27 -15.33
CA ASP A 21 8.36 2.64 -15.85
C ASP A 21 7.84 2.62 -17.29
N GLU A 22 8.39 1.74 -18.15
CA GLU A 22 7.87 1.53 -19.52
C GLU A 22 6.40 1.09 -19.54
N LEU A 23 6.02 0.18 -18.63
CA LEU A 23 4.63 -0.26 -18.47
C LEU A 23 3.71 0.86 -17.98
N PHE A 24 4.23 1.74 -17.14
CA PHE A 24 3.50 2.88 -16.58
C PHE A 24 3.28 3.95 -17.64
N ASP A 25 4.28 4.25 -18.46
CA ASP A 25 4.18 5.17 -19.59
C ASP A 25 3.17 4.65 -20.62
N GLU A 26 3.22 3.36 -20.99
CA GLU A 26 2.26 2.76 -21.92
C GLU A 26 0.83 2.75 -21.34
N LEU A 27 0.68 2.51 -20.03
CA LEU A 27 -0.61 2.60 -19.33
C LEU A 27 -1.12 4.03 -19.32
N MET A 28 -0.29 5.02 -19.03
CA MET A 28 -0.65 6.43 -18.98
C MET A 28 -1.07 6.94 -20.35
N GLU A 29 -0.31 6.67 -21.41
CA GLU A 29 -0.71 7.01 -22.79
C GLU A 29 -2.08 6.44 -23.14
N ARG A 30 -2.28 5.13 -22.92
CA ARG A 30 -3.58 4.47 -23.19
C ARG A 30 -4.71 4.95 -22.30
N SER A 31 -4.41 5.47 -21.12
CA SER A 31 -5.39 6.04 -20.20
C SER A 31 -5.82 7.43 -20.66
N PHE A 32 -4.85 8.25 -21.08
CA PHE A 32 -5.08 9.57 -21.65
C PHE A 32 -5.86 9.50 -22.96
N GLU A 33 -5.49 8.62 -23.88
CA GLU A 33 -6.24 8.39 -25.13
C GLU A 33 -7.69 7.99 -24.85
N ARG A 34 -7.92 7.04 -23.92
CA ARG A 34 -9.27 6.61 -23.54
C ARG A 34 -10.07 7.65 -22.78
N ALA A 35 -9.43 8.50 -21.98
CA ALA A 35 -10.12 9.62 -21.32
C ALA A 35 -10.64 10.60 -22.38
N PHE A 36 -9.83 10.87 -23.40
CA PHE A 36 -10.19 11.71 -24.56
C PHE A 36 -11.33 11.11 -25.40
N GLU A 37 -11.29 9.80 -25.67
CA GLU A 37 -12.38 9.09 -26.37
C GLU A 37 -13.69 9.09 -25.58
N ARG A 38 -13.63 8.93 -24.24
CA ARG A 38 -14.83 8.91 -23.39
C ARG A 38 -15.47 10.28 -23.21
N GLU A 39 -14.68 11.35 -23.23
CA GLU A 39 -15.19 12.72 -23.30
C GLU A 39 -15.92 12.96 -24.64
N ALA A 40 -15.41 12.39 -25.74
CA ALA A 40 -16.07 12.39 -27.05
C ALA A 40 -17.35 11.51 -27.11
N GLU A 41 -17.42 10.43 -26.31
CA GLU A 41 -18.62 9.59 -26.12
C GLU A 41 -19.63 10.16 -25.09
N GLY A 42 -19.36 11.33 -24.51
CA GLY A 42 -20.27 12.03 -23.59
C GLY A 42 -20.22 11.56 -22.13
N VAL A 43 -19.24 10.72 -21.76
CA VAL A 43 -19.00 10.29 -20.39
C VAL A 43 -18.11 11.33 -19.69
N ARG A 44 -18.73 12.30 -19.02
CA ARG A 44 -18.02 13.26 -18.15
C ARG A 44 -17.58 12.57 -16.86
N VAL A 45 -16.27 12.51 -16.64
CA VAL A 45 -15.69 12.10 -15.36
C VAL A 45 -15.22 13.38 -14.67
N GLU A 46 -15.93 13.81 -13.63
CA GLU A 46 -15.52 14.95 -12.80
C GLU A 46 -14.50 14.48 -11.76
N GLY A 47 -13.27 15.02 -11.83
CA GLY A 47 -12.23 14.83 -10.81
C GLY A 47 -10.88 14.32 -11.35
N PRO A 48 -9.81 14.39 -10.53
CA PRO A 48 -8.48 13.98 -10.94
C PRO A 48 -8.35 12.44 -11.07
N TYR A 49 -7.63 11.99 -12.09
CA TYR A 49 -7.23 10.58 -12.24
C TYR A 49 -6.01 10.30 -11.36
N VAL A 50 -6.11 9.29 -10.49
CA VAL A 50 -5.03 8.87 -9.60
C VAL A 50 -4.89 7.36 -9.70
N TYR A 51 -3.75 6.89 -10.20
CA TYR A 51 -3.32 5.51 -10.12
C TYR A 51 -1.88 5.48 -9.64
N GLY A 52 -1.61 4.70 -8.61
CA GLY A 52 -0.27 4.52 -8.09
C GLY A 52 -0.14 3.15 -7.46
N PHE A 53 1.10 2.76 -7.17
CA PHE A 53 1.41 1.57 -6.42
C PHE A 53 2.56 1.87 -5.46
N SER A 54 2.57 1.19 -4.32
CA SER A 54 3.73 1.11 -3.45
C SER A 54 4.30 -0.31 -3.54
N MET A 55 5.62 -0.44 -3.52
CA MET A 55 6.29 -1.72 -3.53
C MET A 55 7.27 -1.83 -2.36
N ARG A 56 7.24 -2.96 -1.66
CA ARG A 56 8.21 -3.31 -0.62
C ARG A 56 8.78 -4.69 -0.87
N ILE A 57 10.07 -4.88 -0.62
CA ILE A 57 10.68 -6.22 -0.60
C ILE A 57 10.42 -6.84 0.78
N GLY A 58 9.69 -7.95 0.78
CA GLY A 58 9.44 -8.74 1.98
C GLY A 58 10.71 -9.40 2.52
N PRO A 59 10.71 -9.84 3.79
CA PRO A 59 11.85 -10.52 4.41
C PRO A 59 12.20 -11.87 3.74
N ASP A 60 11.30 -12.43 2.93
CA ASP A 60 11.49 -13.60 2.09
C ASP A 60 12.06 -13.25 0.69
N GLY A 61 12.32 -11.97 0.42
CA GLY A 61 12.85 -11.47 -0.85
C GLY A 61 11.79 -11.28 -1.93
N LYS A 62 10.50 -11.50 -1.65
CA LYS A 62 9.43 -11.31 -2.63
C LYS A 62 8.89 -9.86 -2.59
N PRO A 63 8.59 -9.25 -3.75
CA PRO A 63 7.95 -7.95 -3.78
C PRO A 63 6.49 -8.05 -3.33
N ILE A 64 6.09 -7.14 -2.45
CA ILE A 64 4.72 -6.90 -2.02
C ILE A 64 4.31 -5.59 -2.69
N ILE A 65 3.31 -5.65 -3.58
CA ILE A 65 2.81 -4.50 -4.35
C ILE A 65 1.42 -4.14 -3.82
N HIS A 66 1.22 -2.87 -3.46
CA HIS A 66 -0.07 -2.32 -3.06
C HIS A 66 -0.46 -1.21 -4.03
N GLU A 67 -1.52 -1.43 -4.81
CA GLU A 67 -2.11 -0.38 -5.66
C GLU A 67 -2.95 0.59 -4.81
N PHE A 68 -2.99 1.86 -5.21
CA PHE A 68 -3.81 2.91 -4.61
C PHE A 68 -4.33 3.88 -5.69
N GLY A 69 -5.31 4.71 -5.33
CA GLY A 69 -5.94 5.66 -6.23
C GLY A 69 -7.41 5.35 -6.51
N ASN A 70 -7.91 5.82 -7.65
CA ASN A 70 -9.33 5.85 -7.97
C ASN A 70 -9.70 5.15 -9.30
N ILE A 71 -8.74 4.45 -9.93
CA ILE A 71 -8.94 3.67 -11.16
C ILE A 71 -9.08 2.19 -10.80
N ARG A 72 -10.27 1.60 -11.01
CA ARG A 72 -10.52 0.16 -10.81
C ARG A 72 -10.76 -0.54 -12.14
N ARG A 73 -10.26 -1.78 -12.29
CA ARG A 73 -10.55 -2.62 -13.47
C ARG A 73 -11.83 -3.42 -13.23
N MET A 74 -12.94 -3.04 -13.87
CA MET A 74 -14.19 -3.83 -13.86
C MET A 74 -14.46 -4.42 -15.24
N ARG A 75 -14.57 -5.76 -15.32
CA ARG A 75 -14.78 -6.51 -16.58
C ARG A 75 -13.79 -6.12 -17.68
N GLY A 76 -12.51 -5.93 -17.32
CA GLY A 76 -11.45 -5.53 -18.25
C GLY A 76 -11.47 -4.05 -18.69
N ARG A 77 -12.44 -3.25 -18.21
CA ARG A 77 -12.53 -1.81 -18.49
C ARG A 77 -12.14 -1.00 -17.24
N PRO A 78 -11.32 0.05 -17.38
CA PRO A 78 -11.06 0.97 -16.28
C PRO A 78 -12.33 1.78 -15.97
N VAL A 79 -12.73 1.76 -14.71
CA VAL A 79 -13.84 2.55 -14.14
C VAL A 79 -13.23 3.46 -13.09
N ILE A 80 -13.48 4.77 -13.23
CA ILE A 80 -13.11 5.74 -12.20
C ILE A 80 -14.18 5.70 -11.12
N VAL A 81 -13.76 5.46 -9.90
CA VAL A 81 -14.62 5.57 -8.72
C VAL A 81 -14.33 6.90 -8.03
N PRO A 82 -15.34 7.59 -7.48
CA PRO A 82 -15.09 8.84 -6.75
C PRO A 82 -14.25 8.61 -5.48
N GLU A 83 -14.40 7.43 -4.87
CA GLU A 83 -13.66 7.03 -3.67
C GLU A 83 -12.21 6.70 -4.01
N ARG A 84 -11.29 7.48 -3.46
CA ARG A 84 -9.85 7.20 -3.51
C ARG A 84 -9.50 6.17 -2.44
N GLU A 85 -8.87 5.07 -2.83
CA GLU A 85 -8.23 4.20 -1.85
C GLU A 85 -7.01 4.90 -1.25
N PRO A 86 -6.88 4.94 0.08
CA PRO A 86 -5.75 5.58 0.73
C PRO A 86 -4.49 4.74 0.50
N LEU A 87 -3.35 5.42 0.42
CA LEU A 87 -2.07 4.78 0.64
C LEU A 87 -2.00 4.23 2.07
N VAL A 88 -1.74 2.93 2.16
CA VAL A 88 -1.55 2.19 3.40
C VAL A 88 -0.16 1.60 3.40
N ASP A 89 0.53 1.73 4.54
CA ASP A 89 1.78 1.04 4.81
C ASP A 89 1.69 0.21 6.08
N VAL A 90 2.21 -1.03 6.04
CA VAL A 90 2.24 -1.96 7.18
C VAL A 90 3.66 -2.39 7.46
N VAL A 91 4.22 -1.91 8.57
CA VAL A 91 5.57 -2.24 9.04
C VAL A 91 5.49 -3.23 10.18
N GLU A 92 6.22 -4.33 10.07
CA GLU A 92 6.29 -5.36 11.11
C GLU A 92 7.62 -5.25 11.87
N THR A 93 7.54 -5.12 13.20
CA THR A 93 8.69 -5.19 14.10
C THR A 93 8.65 -6.47 14.94
N ASP A 94 9.66 -6.69 15.79
CA ASP A 94 9.68 -7.82 16.71
C ASP A 94 8.57 -7.77 17.77
N GLU A 95 8.08 -6.57 18.10
CA GLU A 95 7.18 -6.32 19.23
C GLU A 95 5.78 -5.85 18.81
N GLU A 96 5.69 -5.05 17.74
CA GLU A 96 4.43 -4.46 17.26
C GLU A 96 4.35 -4.43 15.73
N ILE A 97 3.12 -4.30 15.22
CA ILE A 97 2.79 -3.97 13.84
C ILE A 97 2.38 -2.51 13.81
N ILE A 98 2.97 -1.73 12.91
CA ILE A 98 2.69 -0.31 12.74
C ILE A 98 2.01 -0.13 11.39
N VAL A 99 0.77 0.35 11.40
CA VAL A 99 -0.02 0.63 10.21
C VAL A 99 -0.12 2.15 10.03
N THR A 100 0.28 2.65 8.87
CA THR A 100 0.20 4.08 8.52
C THR A 100 -0.74 4.27 7.34
N ILE A 101 -1.67 5.23 7.46
CA ILE A 101 -2.71 5.46 6.46
C ILE A 101 -2.78 6.96 6.17
N GLU A 102 -2.77 7.33 4.89
CA GLU A 102 -3.04 8.71 4.49
C GLU A 102 -4.54 9.02 4.58
N VAL A 103 -4.89 10.06 5.33
CA VAL A 103 -6.26 10.56 5.47
C VAL A 103 -6.25 12.09 5.50
N PRO A 104 -5.85 12.78 4.42
CA PRO A 104 -5.72 14.24 4.41
C PRO A 104 -7.08 14.94 4.38
N GLY A 105 -7.23 16.01 5.17
CA GLY A 105 -8.40 16.89 5.13
C GLY A 105 -9.66 16.31 5.78
N VAL A 106 -9.50 15.36 6.70
CA VAL A 106 -10.60 14.71 7.43
C VAL A 106 -10.45 14.99 8.92
N GLU A 107 -11.56 15.23 9.62
CA GLU A 107 -11.53 15.43 11.07
C GLU A 107 -11.43 14.09 11.82
N LYS A 108 -10.82 14.10 13.01
CA LYS A 108 -10.62 12.89 13.84
C LYS A 108 -11.92 12.13 14.15
N ASN A 109 -13.00 12.87 14.39
CA ASN A 109 -14.34 12.32 14.69
C ASN A 109 -14.99 11.61 13.49
N GLN A 110 -14.49 11.79 12.27
CA GLN A 110 -14.96 11.14 11.05
C GLN A 110 -14.25 9.81 10.78
N ILE A 111 -13.20 9.49 11.54
CA ILE A 111 -12.39 8.27 11.40
C ILE A 111 -12.83 7.25 12.44
N ASN A 112 -13.28 6.08 11.98
CA ASN A 112 -13.62 4.95 12.82
C ASN A 112 -12.58 3.84 12.62
N LEU A 113 -12.08 3.31 13.73
CA LEU A 113 -11.13 2.20 13.75
C LEU A 113 -11.74 1.01 14.49
N ASN A 114 -11.59 -0.18 13.92
CA ASN A 114 -11.91 -1.44 14.58
C ASN A 114 -10.78 -2.44 14.29
N CYS A 115 -10.34 -3.18 15.29
CA CYS A 115 -9.25 -4.14 15.14
C CYS A 115 -9.64 -5.49 15.73
N THR A 116 -9.46 -6.56 14.97
CA THR A 116 -9.49 -7.94 15.44
C THR A 116 -8.07 -8.43 15.72
N ASP A 117 -7.89 -9.70 16.09
CA ASP A 117 -6.54 -10.26 16.27
C ASP A 117 -5.75 -10.34 14.96
N LYS A 118 -6.39 -10.23 13.79
CA LYS A 118 -5.74 -10.37 12.47
C LYS A 118 -6.06 -9.29 11.45
N GLU A 119 -6.99 -8.39 11.72
CA GLU A 119 -7.43 -7.39 10.74
C GLU A 119 -7.61 -6.03 11.41
N LEU A 120 -7.21 -4.98 10.70
CA LEU A 120 -7.54 -3.60 11.04
C LEU A 120 -8.54 -3.06 10.02
N TYR A 121 -9.72 -2.68 10.48
CA TYR A 121 -10.75 -2.01 9.71
C TYR A 121 -10.72 -0.51 9.99
N VAL A 122 -10.73 0.27 8.91
CA VAL A 122 -10.72 1.74 8.93
C VAL A 122 -11.85 2.25 8.05
N SER A 123 -12.72 3.08 8.63
CA SER A 123 -13.84 3.70 7.94
C SER A 123 -13.79 5.21 8.12
N VAL A 124 -13.81 5.93 7.01
CA VAL A 124 -13.82 7.40 6.98
C VAL A 124 -15.15 7.89 6.42
N LYS A 125 -15.87 8.67 7.22
CA LYS A 125 -17.16 9.26 6.84
C LYS A 125 -16.96 10.69 6.39
N HIS A 126 -16.70 10.88 5.10
CA HIS A 126 -16.53 12.20 4.49
C HIS A 126 -17.17 12.24 3.09
N PRO A 127 -17.89 13.30 2.69
CA PRO A 127 -18.62 13.36 1.41
C PRO A 127 -17.75 13.09 0.17
N GLU A 128 -16.53 13.61 0.14
CA GLU A 128 -15.61 13.51 -1.01
C GLU A 128 -14.37 12.64 -0.74
N ARG A 129 -14.15 12.23 0.51
CA ARG A 129 -12.92 11.58 0.97
C ARG A 129 -13.20 10.33 1.80
N GLY A 130 -14.44 9.87 1.77
CA GLY A 130 -14.87 8.68 2.48
C GLY A 130 -14.28 7.44 1.84
N PHE A 131 -13.96 6.46 2.67
CA PHE A 131 -13.55 5.14 2.23
C PHE A 131 -13.75 4.13 3.37
N ASP A 132 -13.82 2.86 2.99
CA ASP A 132 -13.74 1.73 3.89
C ASP A 132 -12.56 0.84 3.46
N LYS A 133 -11.67 0.51 4.40
CA LYS A 133 -10.51 -0.34 4.13
C LYS A 133 -10.34 -1.36 5.25
N THR A 134 -10.24 -2.63 4.85
CA THR A 134 -9.77 -3.71 5.71
C THR A 134 -8.33 -4.03 5.36
N ILE A 135 -7.48 -4.10 6.37
CA ILE A 135 -6.05 -4.36 6.25
C ILE A 135 -5.76 -5.66 6.99
N GLU A 136 -5.35 -6.69 6.24
CA GLU A 136 -4.88 -7.94 6.83
C GLU A 136 -3.52 -7.72 7.52
N LEU A 137 -3.41 -8.15 8.77
CA LEU A 137 -2.21 -8.00 9.57
C LEU A 137 -1.27 -9.20 9.35
N PRO A 138 0.04 -8.98 9.21
CA PRO A 138 1.00 -10.06 8.96
C PRO A 138 1.21 -11.00 10.15
N ALA A 139 0.72 -10.65 11.34
CA ALA A 139 0.76 -11.47 12.54
C ALA A 139 -0.41 -11.14 13.48
N LYS A 140 -0.65 -12.03 14.45
CA LYS A 140 -1.66 -11.80 15.48
C LYS A 140 -1.26 -10.65 16.41
N VAL A 141 -2.22 -9.80 16.76
CA VAL A 141 -2.03 -8.64 17.65
C VAL A 141 -2.92 -8.70 18.88
N ARG A 142 -2.70 -7.78 19.82
CA ARG A 142 -3.53 -7.50 21.01
C ARG A 142 -4.28 -6.18 20.81
N PRO A 143 -5.52 -6.21 20.27
CA PRO A 143 -6.28 -4.99 19.96
C PRO A 143 -6.51 -4.08 21.18
N GLU A 144 -6.67 -4.67 22.35
CA GLU A 144 -6.89 -3.97 23.62
C GLU A 144 -5.72 -3.07 24.06
N GLU A 145 -4.50 -3.35 23.58
CA GLU A 145 -3.29 -2.56 23.84
C GLU A 145 -2.93 -1.62 22.68
N ALA A 146 -3.78 -1.54 21.65
CA ALA A 146 -3.57 -0.73 20.47
C ALA A 146 -3.50 0.77 20.80
N LYS A 147 -2.64 1.50 20.07
CA LYS A 147 -2.56 2.96 20.16
C LYS A 147 -2.71 3.56 18.77
N ALA A 148 -3.49 4.63 18.67
CA ALA A 148 -3.67 5.37 17.43
C ALA A 148 -3.30 6.84 17.61
N SER A 149 -2.68 7.43 16.58
CA SER A 149 -2.40 8.86 16.52
C SER A 149 -2.74 9.40 15.13
N TYR A 150 -3.35 10.59 15.09
CA TYR A 150 -3.68 11.26 13.84
C TYR A 150 -3.12 12.68 13.86
N ARG A 151 -2.19 12.96 12.95
CA ARG A 151 -1.46 14.23 12.85
C ARG A 151 -1.21 14.56 11.38
N ASN A 152 -1.51 15.79 10.97
CA ASN A 152 -1.25 16.32 9.63
C ASN A 152 -1.73 15.41 8.49
N GLY A 153 -2.92 14.80 8.63
CA GLY A 153 -3.46 13.93 7.60
C GLY A 153 -2.89 12.51 7.60
N ILE A 154 -2.08 12.12 8.58
CA ILE A 154 -1.53 10.76 8.69
C ILE A 154 -2.09 10.09 9.94
N LEU A 155 -2.69 8.92 9.75
CA LEU A 155 -3.16 8.04 10.80
C LEU A 155 -2.14 6.92 11.02
N GLU A 156 -1.52 6.90 12.20
CA GLU A 156 -0.62 5.85 12.65
C GLU A 156 -1.32 4.99 13.71
N VAL A 157 -1.42 3.68 13.46
CA VAL A 157 -1.98 2.69 14.38
C VAL A 157 -0.87 1.70 14.76
N ARG A 158 -0.56 1.63 16.05
CA ARG A 158 0.41 0.70 16.63
C ARG A 158 -0.32 -0.43 17.32
N LEU A 159 -0.01 -1.64 16.91
CA LEU A 159 -0.68 -2.87 17.33
C LEU A 159 0.36 -3.82 17.93
N PRO A 160 0.44 -3.95 19.26
CA PRO A 160 1.35 -4.89 19.91
C PRO A 160 1.05 -6.31 19.44
N ARG A 161 2.08 -7.09 19.15
CA ARG A 161 1.92 -8.49 18.76
C ARG A 161 1.38 -9.31 19.92
N ALA A 162 0.58 -10.32 19.60
CA ALA A 162 0.17 -11.35 20.55
C ALA A 162 1.36 -12.25 20.92
N GLU A 163 2.24 -12.53 19.96
CA GLU A 163 3.46 -13.31 20.16
C GLU A 163 4.68 -12.56 19.62
N LYS A 164 5.74 -12.47 20.42
CA LYS A 164 7.01 -11.87 19.99
C LYS A 164 7.66 -12.74 18.92
N LYS A 165 8.22 -12.11 17.89
CA LYS A 165 9.00 -12.85 16.88
C LYS A 165 10.21 -13.49 17.56
N PRO A 166 10.52 -14.78 17.31
CA PRO A 166 11.72 -15.39 17.86
C PRO A 166 12.95 -14.68 17.27
N LYS A 167 13.75 -14.07 18.14
CA LYS A 167 15.02 -13.46 17.74
C LYS A 167 15.94 -14.56 17.21
N LYS A 168 16.29 -14.52 15.93
CA LYS A 168 17.30 -15.43 15.38
C LYS A 168 18.63 -15.13 16.10
N PRO A 169 19.35 -16.14 16.61
CA PRO A 169 20.65 -15.90 17.22
C PRO A 169 21.57 -15.25 16.21
N GLY A 170 22.23 -14.16 16.61
CA GLY A 170 23.24 -13.49 15.79
C GLY A 170 24.38 -14.46 15.48
N LYS A 171 24.91 -14.40 14.26
CA LYS A 171 26.12 -15.15 13.89
C LYS A 171 27.30 -14.18 13.93
N GLU A 172 28.35 -14.55 14.64
CA GLU A 172 29.60 -13.79 14.64
C GLU A 172 30.15 -13.75 13.19
N ILE A 173 30.36 -12.56 12.66
CA ILE A 173 30.95 -12.33 11.34
C ILE A 173 32.42 -12.01 11.58
N LYS A 174 33.32 -12.88 11.12
CA LYS A 174 34.76 -12.62 11.14
C LYS A 174 35.10 -11.61 10.04
N ILE A 175 35.92 -10.63 10.38
CA ILE A 175 36.50 -9.67 9.43
C ILE A 175 37.70 -10.38 8.76
N GLU A 176 37.76 -10.33 7.43
CA GLU A 176 38.93 -10.75 6.62
C GLU A 176 39.85 -9.56 6.31
#